data_AF-A0A9D0GZD2-F1
#
_entry.id   AF-A0A9D0GZD2-F1
#
_cell.length_a   1.000
_cell.length_b   1.000
_cell.length_c   1.000
_cell.angle_alpha   90.00
_cell.angle_beta   90.00
_cell.angle_gamma   90.00
#
_symmetry.space_group_name_H-M   'P 1'
#
loop_
_entity.id
_entity.type
_entity.pdbx_description
1 polymer ?
#
loop_
_entity_poly.entity_id
_entity_poly.type
_entity_poly.pdbx_seq_one_letter_code
_entity_poly.pdbx_strand_id
1 'polypeptide(L)'
;MKNRIGIIIVVVLIIIFSVVAFRWIKHRMEYAITDAVFVESDSMANLSFYRVKGKIIKLYKKEGDHVKKGEIIAKIDDTDYRLKLQQLRKQIESLKFKEKALKDKLEKIKKQIGIKIDTSILTKKQIEASIEALRSQLEQVNSQLDLALKDEERFRDLLKKELIPRRKYDVVKTELDVLKHKKDYILKKLKELEIGLQKAEEGIKLAKSEEKTVKELENQIKSITKNIQSLQKKEEDILNLISYTSLKSPYNGQIAKKFVSEGEVVKAGMPVYSVVPENTFYILVLLEETKLKGVKVGNKVNIKIDAYPDTKFRGVVEEINPATAAKFA
;
A
#
# COMPACT_ATOMS: atom_id res chain seq x y z
N MET A 1 -55.48 -27.95 87.01
CA MET A 1 -55.31 -27.14 85.79
C MET A 1 -53.86 -26.99 85.29
N LYS A 2 -52.82 -27.42 86.03
CA LYS A 2 -51.40 -27.31 85.60
C LYS A 2 -50.95 -28.29 84.50
N ASN A 3 -51.57 -29.48 84.39
CA ASN A 3 -51.12 -30.52 83.44
C ASN A 3 -51.59 -30.27 81.99
N ARG A 4 -52.61 -29.44 81.78
CA ARG A 4 -53.10 -29.08 80.43
C ARG A 4 -52.22 -28.03 79.75
N ILE A 5 -51.62 -27.12 80.53
CA ILE A 5 -50.72 -26.07 80.02
C ILE A 5 -49.40 -26.69 79.54
N GLY A 6 -48.86 -27.67 80.26
CA GLY A 6 -47.65 -28.42 79.84
C GLY A 6 -47.84 -29.18 78.53
N ILE A 7 -49.01 -29.81 78.33
CA ILE A 7 -49.34 -30.52 77.08
C ILE A 7 -49.48 -29.52 75.92
N ILE A 8 -50.11 -28.36 76.14
CA ILE A 8 -50.25 -27.32 75.11
C ILE A 8 -48.88 -26.78 74.68
N ILE A 9 -47.95 -26.54 75.62
CA ILE A 9 -46.59 -26.07 75.31
C ILE A 9 -45.81 -27.10 74.50
N VAL A 10 -45.91 -28.38 74.85
CA VAL A 10 -45.24 -29.47 74.10
C VAL A 10 -45.81 -29.60 72.70
N VAL A 11 -47.13 -29.49 72.54
CA VAL A 11 -47.78 -29.51 71.22
C VAL A 11 -47.36 -28.31 70.37
N VAL A 12 -47.27 -27.11 70.95
CA VAL A 12 -46.78 -25.91 70.26
C VAL A 12 -45.31 -26.06 69.85
N LEU A 13 -44.46 -26.61 70.71
CA LEU A 13 -43.05 -26.91 70.38
C LEU A 13 -42.93 -27.95 69.26
N ILE A 14 -43.76 -28.99 69.26
CA ILE A 14 -43.78 -30.00 68.19
C ILE A 14 -44.27 -29.39 66.88
N ILE A 15 -45.26 -28.50 66.92
CA ILE A 15 -45.73 -27.78 65.73
C ILE A 15 -44.64 -26.85 65.20
N ILE A 16 -43.97 -26.08 66.05
CA ILE A 16 -42.84 -25.22 65.64
C ILE A 16 -41.71 -26.06 65.07
N PHE A 17 -41.33 -27.16 65.73
CA PHE A 17 -40.30 -28.07 65.25
C PHE A 17 -40.70 -28.71 63.92
N SER A 18 -41.97 -29.10 63.76
CA SER A 18 -42.49 -29.67 62.51
C SER A 18 -42.50 -28.63 61.39
N VAL A 19 -42.84 -27.37 61.67
CA VAL A 19 -42.80 -26.28 60.68
C VAL A 19 -41.36 -25.95 60.29
N VAL A 20 -40.44 -25.91 61.25
CA VAL A 20 -39.00 -25.68 60.97
C VAL A 20 -38.41 -26.85 60.21
N ALA A 21 -38.70 -28.10 60.61
CA ALA A 21 -38.26 -29.31 59.94
C ALA A 21 -38.85 -29.43 58.54
N PHE A 22 -40.14 -29.14 58.36
CA PHE A 22 -40.80 -29.12 57.05
C PHE A 22 -40.21 -28.04 56.15
N ARG A 23 -39.94 -26.84 56.69
CA ARG A 23 -39.29 -25.76 55.94
C ARG A 23 -37.85 -26.11 55.58
N TRP A 24 -37.12 -26.79 56.45
CA TRP A 24 -35.75 -27.25 56.22
C TRP A 24 -35.68 -28.38 55.20
N ILE A 25 -36.58 -29.36 55.29
CA ILE A 25 -36.75 -30.46 54.32
C ILE A 25 -37.14 -29.90 52.95
N LYS A 26 -38.14 -29.01 52.89
CA LYS A 26 -38.58 -28.37 51.65
C LYS A 26 -37.45 -27.57 51.00
N HIS A 27 -36.69 -26.80 51.77
CA HIS A 27 -35.55 -26.05 51.26
C HIS A 27 -34.43 -26.95 50.70
N ARG A 28 -34.15 -28.08 51.38
CA ARG A 28 -33.16 -29.07 50.93
C ARG A 28 -33.64 -29.90 49.73
N MET A 29 -34.96 -30.03 49.52
CA MET A 29 -35.54 -30.67 48.34
C MET A 29 -35.61 -29.73 47.12
N GLU A 30 -35.74 -28.42 47.34
CA GLU A 30 -35.90 -27.42 46.26
C GLU A 30 -34.58 -26.86 45.74
N TYR A 31 -33.50 -26.89 46.52
CA TYR A 31 -32.20 -26.32 46.16
C TYR A 31 -31.06 -27.32 46.32
N ALA A 32 -30.25 -27.47 45.26
CA ALA A 32 -28.95 -28.14 45.34
C ALA A 32 -27.92 -27.16 45.94
N ILE A 33 -27.27 -27.56 47.03
CA ILE A 33 -26.27 -26.75 47.75
C ILE A 33 -24.94 -27.49 47.73
N THR A 34 -23.88 -26.78 47.37
CA THR A 34 -22.50 -27.25 47.39
C THR A 34 -21.55 -26.10 47.69
N ASP A 35 -20.46 -26.40 48.39
CA ASP A 35 -19.40 -25.45 48.72
C ASP A 35 -18.20 -25.59 47.76
N ALA A 36 -18.22 -26.60 46.88
CA ALA A 36 -17.15 -26.84 45.89
C ALA A 36 -17.35 -25.94 44.66
N VAL A 37 -16.99 -24.67 44.82
CA VAL A 37 -17.21 -23.59 43.85
C VAL A 37 -15.89 -22.93 43.50
N PHE A 38 -15.56 -22.87 42.20
CA PHE A 38 -14.35 -22.25 41.67
C PHE A 38 -14.70 -21.09 40.74
N VAL A 39 -14.04 -19.95 40.91
CA VAL A 39 -14.15 -18.82 39.97
C VAL A 39 -13.08 -19.00 38.91
N GLU A 40 -13.51 -19.23 37.68
CA GLU A 40 -12.63 -19.43 36.53
C GLU A 40 -12.88 -18.34 35.48
N SER A 41 -12.00 -18.26 34.48
CA SER A 41 -12.19 -17.40 33.32
C SER A 41 -11.80 -18.12 32.04
N ASP A 42 -12.71 -18.10 31.07
CA ASP A 42 -12.56 -18.79 29.79
C ASP A 42 -11.48 -18.19 28.89
N SER A 43 -11.02 -16.98 29.21
CA SER A 43 -10.24 -16.15 28.29
C SER A 43 -9.00 -15.60 28.96
N MET A 44 -8.01 -16.43 29.28
CA MET A 44 -6.67 -15.93 29.60
C MET A 44 -5.88 -15.70 28.31
N ALA A 45 -5.50 -14.45 27.99
CA ALA A 45 -4.58 -14.21 26.88
C ALA A 45 -3.19 -13.84 27.39
N ASN A 46 -2.22 -14.60 26.89
CA ASN A 46 -0.80 -14.34 27.09
C ASN A 46 -0.35 -13.27 26.10
N LEU A 47 -0.06 -12.08 26.62
CA LEU A 47 0.46 -10.96 25.86
C LEU A 47 1.96 -11.13 25.66
N SER A 48 2.39 -11.02 24.40
CA SER A 48 3.78 -11.14 23.98
C SER A 48 4.11 -10.07 22.95
N PHE A 49 5.40 -9.78 22.79
CA PHE A 49 5.85 -8.88 21.75
C PHE A 49 5.76 -9.55 20.37
N TYR A 50 5.17 -8.83 19.41
CA TYR A 50 4.95 -9.33 18.05
C TYR A 50 6.17 -9.05 17.16
N ARG A 51 6.79 -10.09 16.60
CA ARG A 51 7.91 -10.03 15.62
C ARG A 51 9.19 -9.30 16.08
N VAL A 52 9.24 -8.76 17.29
CA VAL A 52 10.40 -8.05 17.84
C VAL A 52 11.09 -8.83 18.94
N LYS A 53 12.39 -8.59 19.10
CA LYS A 53 13.23 -9.13 20.16
C LYS A 53 14.01 -7.98 20.77
N GLY A 54 14.36 -8.10 22.04
CA GLY A 54 15.20 -7.10 22.68
C GLY A 54 15.09 -7.10 24.18
N LYS A 55 15.85 -6.21 24.78
CA LYS A 55 15.88 -6.03 26.24
C LYS A 55 14.67 -5.22 26.69
N ILE A 56 13.98 -5.69 27.72
CA ILE A 56 12.90 -4.95 28.36
C ILE A 56 13.51 -3.77 29.12
N ILE A 57 13.16 -2.55 28.71
CA ILE A 57 13.57 -1.32 29.40
C ILE A 57 12.65 -1.08 30.60
N LYS A 58 11.34 -1.30 30.41
CA LYS A 58 10.36 -0.93 31.43
C LYS A 58 9.11 -1.80 31.40
N LEU A 59 8.63 -2.12 32.59
CA LEU A 59 7.37 -2.78 32.87
C LEU A 59 6.49 -1.81 33.67
N TYR A 60 5.37 -1.38 33.07
CA TYR A 60 4.54 -0.32 33.65
C TYR A 60 3.51 -0.84 34.66
N LYS A 61 3.36 -2.16 34.78
CA LYS A 61 2.31 -2.79 35.58
C LYS A 61 2.85 -3.97 36.36
N LYS A 62 2.16 -4.31 37.45
CA LYS A 62 2.44 -5.46 38.31
C LYS A 62 1.29 -6.45 38.25
N GLU A 63 1.52 -7.64 38.80
CA GLU A 63 0.46 -8.63 39.01
C GLU A 63 -0.63 -8.04 39.91
N GLY A 64 -1.89 -8.22 39.53
CA GLY A 64 -3.05 -7.63 40.18
C GLY A 64 -3.44 -6.24 39.68
N ASP A 65 -2.64 -5.55 38.86
CA ASP A 65 -3.01 -4.24 38.34
C ASP A 65 -4.09 -4.33 37.25
N HIS A 66 -5.01 -3.36 37.24
CA HIS A 66 -5.96 -3.17 36.14
C HIS A 66 -5.28 -2.50 34.93
N VAL A 67 -5.69 -2.94 33.75
CA VAL A 67 -5.25 -2.42 32.45
C VAL A 67 -6.43 -2.07 31.57
N LYS A 68 -6.29 -0.97 30.82
CA LYS A 68 -7.27 -0.56 29.81
C LYS A 68 -6.84 -1.00 28.41
N LYS A 69 -7.81 -1.20 27.53
CA LYS A 69 -7.56 -1.46 26.11
C LYS A 69 -6.72 -0.33 25.50
N GLY A 70 -5.61 -0.70 24.88
CA GLY A 70 -4.64 0.21 24.26
C GLY A 70 -3.57 0.77 25.20
N GLU A 71 -3.66 0.52 26.51
CA GLU A 71 -2.68 0.97 27.49
C GLU A 71 -1.35 0.25 27.29
N ILE A 72 -0.24 0.99 27.36
CA ILE A 72 1.12 0.42 27.23
C ILE A 72 1.52 -0.21 28.55
N ILE A 73 1.84 -1.51 28.51
CA ILE A 73 2.14 -2.32 29.71
C ILE A 73 3.62 -2.72 29.80
N ALA A 74 4.32 -2.77 28.66
CA ALA A 74 5.76 -3.02 28.61
C ALA A 74 6.42 -2.31 27.43
N LYS A 75 7.72 -2.02 27.55
CA LYS A 75 8.52 -1.44 26.47
C LYS A 75 9.88 -2.13 26.35
N ILE A 76 10.25 -2.46 25.11
CA ILE A 76 11.58 -2.95 24.71
C ILE A 76 12.43 -1.79 24.19
N ASP A 77 13.75 -1.94 24.28
CA ASP A 77 14.73 -1.07 23.64
C ASP A 77 14.55 -1.00 22.11
N ASP A 78 14.23 0.19 21.62
CA ASP A 78 14.02 0.47 20.21
C ASP A 78 15.23 1.08 19.50
N THR A 79 16.37 1.23 20.20
CA THR A 79 17.57 1.90 19.69
C THR A 79 18.09 1.26 18.41
N ASP A 80 18.26 -0.07 18.38
CA ASP A 80 18.74 -0.80 17.20
C ASP A 80 17.81 -0.64 16.00
N TYR A 81 16.49 -0.66 16.25
CA TYR A 81 15.48 -0.47 15.21
C TYR A 81 15.50 0.95 14.65
N ARG A 82 15.67 1.96 15.52
CA ARG A 82 15.82 3.37 15.12
C ARG A 82 17.09 3.63 14.34
N LEU A 83 18.22 3.03 14.74
CA LEU A 83 19.47 3.12 13.99
C LEU A 83 19.33 2.50 12.60
N LYS A 84 18.68 1.34 12.51
CA LYS A 84 18.39 0.69 11.22
C LYS A 84 17.47 1.55 10.34
N LEU A 85 16.46 2.19 10.92
CA LEU A 85 15.59 3.12 10.22
C LEU A 85 16.38 4.32 9.66
N GLN A 86 17.27 4.90 10.48
CA GLN A 86 18.11 6.02 10.06
C GLN A 86 19.05 5.65 8.92
N GLN A 87 19.72 4.50 9.00
CA GLN A 87 20.58 3.98 7.92
C GLN A 87 19.79 3.78 6.63
N LEU A 88 18.60 3.16 6.71
CA LEU A 88 17.74 2.94 5.56
C LEU A 88 17.26 4.25 4.93
N ARG A 89 16.87 5.24 5.76
CA ARG A 89 16.50 6.58 5.28
C ARG A 89 17.64 7.27 4.55
N LYS A 90 18.87 7.16 5.06
CA LYS A 90 20.06 7.70 4.39
C LYS A 90 20.32 7.01 3.06
N GLN A 91 20.09 5.70 2.98
CA GLN A 91 20.17 4.96 1.72
C GLN A 91 19.11 5.44 0.71
N ILE A 92 17.85 5.60 1.14
CA ILE A 92 16.76 6.13 0.30
C ILE A 92 17.09 7.55 -0.19
N GLU A 93 17.57 8.40 0.70
CA GLU A 93 17.97 9.77 0.40
C GLU A 93 19.08 9.80 -0.67
N SER A 94 20.12 8.99 -0.52
CA SER A 94 21.20 8.87 -1.51
C SER A 94 20.70 8.43 -2.90
N LEU A 95 19.72 7.53 -2.95
CA LEU A 95 19.11 7.07 -4.20
C LEU A 95 18.20 8.13 -4.82
N LYS A 96 17.46 8.88 -4.01
CA LYS A 96 16.66 10.02 -4.48
C LYS A 96 17.54 11.10 -5.10
N PHE A 97 18.71 11.39 -4.52
CA PHE A 97 19.68 12.31 -5.12
C PHE A 97 20.20 11.80 -6.47
N LYS A 98 20.51 10.50 -6.58
CA LYS A 98 20.90 9.88 -7.87
C LYS A 98 19.78 9.94 -8.90
N GLU A 99 18.54 9.64 -8.51
CA GLU A 99 17.37 9.74 -9.38
C GLU A 99 17.16 11.16 -9.89
N LYS A 100 17.27 12.16 -8.99
CA LYS A 100 17.17 13.57 -9.36
C LYS A 100 18.25 13.99 -10.34
N ALA A 101 19.52 13.64 -10.08
CA ALA A 101 20.62 13.95 -10.99
C ALA A 101 20.42 13.34 -12.39
N LEU A 102 19.86 12.13 -12.48
CA LEU A 102 19.52 11.49 -13.76
C LEU A 102 18.34 12.18 -14.46
N LYS A 103 17.31 12.61 -13.72
CA LYS A 103 16.20 13.40 -14.27
C LYS A 103 16.67 14.75 -14.82
N ASP A 104 17.54 15.44 -14.08
CA ASP A 104 18.12 16.71 -14.54
C ASP A 104 18.97 16.50 -15.81
N LYS A 105 19.72 15.39 -15.88
CA LYS A 105 20.48 14.99 -17.09
C LYS A 105 19.54 14.68 -18.26
N LEU A 106 18.45 13.96 -18.01
CA LEU A 106 17.43 13.63 -19.02
C LEU A 106 16.81 14.91 -19.59
N GLU A 107 16.45 15.87 -18.74
CA GLU A 107 15.84 17.13 -19.17
C GLU A 107 16.81 17.94 -20.03
N LYS A 108 18.10 18.03 -19.65
CA LYS A 108 19.13 18.68 -20.46
C LYS A 108 19.25 18.05 -21.85
N ILE A 109 19.27 16.72 -21.93
CA ILE A 109 19.36 16.00 -23.21
C ILE A 109 18.10 16.22 -24.06
N LYS A 110 16.91 16.12 -23.46
CA LYS A 110 15.64 16.39 -24.17
C LYS A 110 15.61 17.80 -24.75
N LYS A 111 16.04 18.81 -23.99
CA LYS A 111 16.14 20.19 -24.48
C LYS A 111 17.14 20.33 -25.63
N GLN A 112 18.31 19.70 -25.53
CA GLN A 112 19.30 19.70 -26.60
C GLN A 112 18.78 19.05 -27.89
N ILE A 113 18.10 17.91 -27.78
CA ILE A 113 17.46 17.23 -28.92
C ILE A 113 16.38 18.14 -29.53
N GLY A 114 15.53 18.76 -28.71
CA GLY A 114 14.51 19.70 -29.17
C GLY A 114 15.11 20.86 -29.97
N ILE A 115 16.15 21.52 -29.43
CA ILE A 115 16.87 22.60 -30.13
C ILE A 115 17.45 22.11 -31.47
N LYS A 116 18.10 20.94 -31.52
CA LYS A 116 18.64 20.38 -32.77
C LYS A 116 17.54 20.10 -33.80
N ILE A 117 16.40 19.58 -33.37
CA ILE A 117 15.25 19.31 -34.24
C ILE A 117 14.69 20.62 -34.78
N ASP A 118 14.46 21.61 -33.93
CA ASP A 118 13.92 22.92 -34.32
C ASP A 118 14.83 23.63 -35.33
N THR A 119 16.15 23.62 -35.11
CA THR A 119 17.12 24.20 -36.08
C THR A 119 17.09 23.49 -37.43
N SER A 120 16.93 22.16 -37.43
CA SER A 120 16.86 21.36 -38.66
C SER A 120 15.55 21.58 -39.41
N ILE A 121 14.42 21.75 -38.69
CA ILE A 121 13.12 22.10 -39.26
C ILE A 121 13.15 23.51 -39.87
N LEU A 122 13.76 24.48 -39.18
CA LEU A 122 13.92 25.84 -39.71
C LEU A 122 14.76 25.84 -40.99
N THR A 123 15.87 25.09 -40.99
CA THR A 123 16.74 24.94 -42.17
C THR A 123 15.98 24.30 -43.33
N LYS A 124 15.22 23.23 -43.06
CA LYS A 124 14.33 22.59 -44.05
C LYS A 124 13.34 23.60 -44.64
N LYS A 125 12.64 24.36 -43.80
CA LYS A 125 11.67 25.36 -44.24
C LYS A 125 12.30 26.45 -45.11
N GLN A 126 13.52 26.88 -44.79
CA GLN A 126 14.27 27.85 -45.60
C GLN A 126 14.65 27.30 -46.98
N ILE A 127 15.05 26.03 -47.06
CA ILE A 127 15.37 25.35 -48.32
C ILE A 127 14.09 25.17 -49.14
N GLU A 128 13.00 24.73 -48.53
CA GLU A 128 11.70 24.55 -49.20
C GLU A 128 11.21 25.87 -49.83
N ALA A 129 11.29 26.98 -49.11
CA ALA A 129 10.94 28.30 -49.64
C ALA A 129 11.84 28.71 -50.83
N SER A 130 13.13 28.35 -50.80
CA SER A 130 14.06 28.60 -51.91
C SER A 130 13.77 27.72 -53.13
N ILE A 131 13.39 26.46 -52.90
CA ILE A 131 12.93 25.53 -53.96
C ILE A 131 11.66 26.06 -54.60
N GLU A 132 10.70 26.52 -53.82
CA GLU A 132 9.44 27.09 -54.32
C GLU A 132 9.69 28.31 -55.21
N ALA A 133 10.54 29.23 -54.79
CA ALA A 133 10.92 30.39 -55.59
C ALA A 133 11.58 30.00 -56.93
N LEU A 134 12.48 29.01 -56.93
CA LEU A 134 13.11 28.50 -58.15
C LEU A 134 12.14 27.73 -59.05
N ARG A 135 11.15 27.03 -58.48
CA ARG A 135 10.09 26.37 -59.23
C ARG A 135 9.22 27.39 -59.96
N SER A 136 8.85 28.50 -59.31
CA SER A 136 8.14 29.59 -59.99
C SER A 136 8.96 30.23 -61.12
N GLN A 137 10.28 30.40 -60.93
CA GLN A 137 11.16 30.86 -62.00
C GLN A 137 11.28 29.86 -63.16
N LEU A 138 11.33 28.56 -62.84
CA LEU A 138 11.34 27.48 -63.84
C LEU A 138 10.05 27.49 -64.65
N GLU A 139 8.90 27.67 -64.01
CA GLU A 139 7.59 27.77 -64.65
C GLU A 139 7.55 28.95 -65.63
N GLN A 140 8.03 30.13 -65.22
CA GLN A 140 8.16 31.29 -66.09
C GLN A 140 9.03 31.01 -67.33
N VAL A 141 10.19 30.37 -67.14
CA VAL A 141 11.09 29.99 -68.25
C VAL A 141 10.46 28.93 -69.14
N ASN A 142 9.71 27.97 -68.58
CA ASN A 142 9.02 26.95 -69.37
C ASN A 142 7.93 27.57 -70.26
N SER A 143 7.16 28.56 -69.77
CA SER A 143 6.19 29.28 -70.61
C SER A 143 6.85 30.03 -71.76
N GLN A 144 8.01 30.67 -71.51
CA GLN A 144 8.81 31.32 -72.57
C GLN A 144 9.36 30.30 -73.57
N LEU A 145 9.81 29.14 -73.08
CA LEU A 145 10.34 28.07 -73.90
C LEU A 145 9.25 27.45 -74.80
N ASP A 146 8.03 27.27 -74.29
CA ASP A 146 6.89 26.76 -75.08
C ASP A 146 6.56 27.69 -76.25
N LEU A 147 6.57 29.01 -76.01
CA LEU A 147 6.42 30.00 -77.06
C LEU A 147 7.57 29.90 -78.09
N ALA A 148 8.82 29.90 -77.62
CA ALA A 148 9.99 29.82 -78.48
C ALA A 148 10.07 28.51 -79.30
N LEU A 149 9.56 27.39 -78.75
CA LEU A 149 9.46 26.11 -79.45
C LEU A 149 8.44 26.18 -80.61
N LYS A 150 7.26 26.76 -80.35
CA LYS A 150 6.23 26.97 -81.37
C LYS A 150 6.72 27.93 -82.47
N ASP A 151 7.45 28.97 -82.08
CA ASP A 151 8.04 29.91 -83.03
C ASP A 151 9.18 29.26 -83.85
N GLU A 152 10.05 28.45 -83.24
CA GLU A 152 11.08 27.69 -83.99
C GLU A 152 10.44 26.76 -85.02
N GLU A 153 9.39 26.03 -84.63
CA GLU A 153 8.66 25.14 -85.53
C GLU A 153 8.02 25.91 -86.69
N ARG A 154 7.36 27.04 -86.39
CA ARG A 154 6.74 27.91 -87.40
C ARG A 154 7.76 28.48 -88.37
N PHE A 155 8.89 29.00 -87.87
CA PHE A 155 9.94 29.60 -88.70
C PHE A 155 10.70 28.53 -89.49
N ARG A 156 10.88 27.32 -88.95
CA ARG A 156 11.45 26.18 -89.68
C ARG A 156 10.61 25.83 -90.90
N ASP A 157 9.29 25.79 -90.77
CA ASP A 157 8.39 25.49 -91.89
C ASP A 157 8.32 26.62 -92.92
N LEU A 158 8.40 27.89 -92.49
CA LEU A 158 8.51 29.04 -93.39
C LEU A 158 9.84 29.07 -94.14
N LEU A 159 10.94 28.66 -93.50
CA LEU A 159 12.26 28.56 -94.14
C LEU A 159 12.29 27.45 -95.19
N LYS A 160 11.69 26.29 -94.91
CA LYS A 160 11.55 25.18 -95.89
C LYS A 160 10.76 25.60 -97.14
N LYS A 161 9.82 26.52 -96.98
CA LYS A 161 9.03 27.12 -98.06
C LYS A 161 9.72 28.34 -98.70
N GLU A 162 10.95 28.66 -98.31
CA GLU A 162 11.75 29.81 -98.76
C GLU A 162 11.10 31.19 -98.51
N LEU A 163 10.15 31.28 -97.57
CA LEU A 163 9.38 32.51 -97.29
C LEU A 163 10.09 33.48 -96.34
N ILE A 164 11.22 33.08 -95.72
CA ILE A 164 12.00 33.91 -94.79
C ILE A 164 13.52 33.77 -95.02
N PRO A 165 14.32 34.81 -94.74
CA PRO A 165 15.79 34.71 -94.77
C PRO A 165 16.33 33.81 -93.65
N ARG A 166 17.37 33.02 -93.93
CA ARG A 166 18.02 32.10 -92.98
C ARG A 166 18.44 32.77 -91.66
N ARG A 167 18.91 34.02 -91.73
CA ARG A 167 19.27 34.84 -90.55
C ARG A 167 18.12 34.97 -89.54
N LYS A 168 16.86 35.07 -89.98
CA LYS A 168 15.71 35.18 -89.07
C LYS A 168 15.47 33.86 -88.31
N TYR A 169 15.66 32.72 -88.98
CA TYR A 169 15.57 31.41 -88.34
C TYR A 169 16.71 31.20 -87.33
N ASP A 170 17.95 31.55 -87.68
CA ASP A 170 19.11 31.37 -86.81
C ASP A 170 18.99 32.17 -85.49
N VAL A 171 18.36 33.37 -85.53
CA VAL A 171 18.06 34.17 -84.32
C VAL A 171 17.09 33.44 -83.40
N VAL A 172 15.96 32.95 -83.91
CA VAL A 172 14.95 32.21 -83.12
C VAL A 172 15.55 30.93 -82.54
N LYS A 173 16.35 30.21 -83.33
CA LYS A 173 17.05 29.00 -82.87
C LYS A 173 18.02 29.31 -81.73
N THR A 174 18.80 30.40 -81.85
CA THR A 174 19.72 30.83 -80.80
C THR A 174 18.98 31.22 -79.53
N GLU A 175 17.85 31.92 -79.65
CA GLU A 175 16.98 32.29 -78.52
C GLU A 175 16.41 31.05 -77.81
N LEU A 176 15.95 30.06 -78.56
CA LEU A 176 15.51 28.78 -78.01
C LEU A 176 16.63 28.07 -77.22
N ASP A 177 17.84 28.03 -77.77
CA ASP A 177 18.99 27.39 -77.11
C ASP A 177 19.40 28.14 -75.83
N VAL A 178 19.34 29.48 -75.82
CA VAL A 178 19.54 30.29 -74.59
C VAL A 178 18.51 29.92 -73.52
N LEU A 179 17.23 29.78 -73.87
CA LEU A 179 16.18 29.38 -72.92
C LEU A 179 16.36 27.94 -72.42
N LYS A 180 16.79 27.00 -73.28
CA LYS A 180 17.14 25.63 -72.86
C LYS A 180 18.28 25.62 -71.84
N HIS A 181 19.35 26.35 -72.10
CA HIS A 181 20.48 26.44 -71.16
C HIS A 181 20.07 27.11 -69.85
N LYS A 182 19.18 28.11 -69.89
CA LYS A 182 18.62 28.74 -68.69
C LYS A 182 17.77 27.76 -67.87
N LYS A 183 16.94 26.94 -68.53
CA LYS A 183 16.19 25.85 -67.90
C LYS A 183 17.12 24.84 -67.22
N ASP A 184 18.12 24.35 -67.94
CA ASP A 184 19.07 23.37 -67.41
C ASP A 184 19.86 23.91 -66.22
N TYR A 185 20.22 25.18 -66.24
CA TYR A 185 20.84 25.86 -65.10
C TYR A 185 19.94 25.87 -63.86
N ILE A 186 18.65 26.20 -64.02
CA ILE A 186 17.67 26.19 -62.92
C ILE A 186 17.46 24.76 -62.40
N LEU A 187 17.36 23.77 -63.28
CA LEU A 187 17.22 22.35 -62.89
C LEU A 187 18.43 21.86 -62.09
N LYS A 188 19.65 22.22 -62.49
CA LYS A 188 20.87 21.89 -61.73
C LYS A 188 20.86 22.51 -60.34
N LYS A 189 20.43 23.78 -60.22
CA LYS A 189 20.28 24.45 -58.91
C LYS A 189 19.19 23.84 -58.04
N LEU A 190 18.05 23.46 -58.63
CA LEU A 190 16.99 22.75 -57.92
C LEU A 190 17.50 21.42 -57.36
N LYS A 191 18.24 20.63 -58.16
CA LYS A 191 18.83 19.38 -57.72
C LYS A 191 19.82 19.56 -56.57
N GLU A 192 20.61 20.65 -56.58
CA GLU A 192 21.52 21.00 -55.48
C GLU A 192 20.75 21.27 -54.18
N LEU A 193 19.65 22.03 -54.25
CA LEU A 193 18.79 22.31 -53.09
C LEU A 193 18.04 21.07 -52.59
N GLU A 194 17.60 20.19 -53.49
CA GLU A 194 16.96 18.91 -53.11
C GLU A 194 17.92 18.00 -52.34
N ILE A 195 19.20 17.96 -52.73
CA ILE A 195 20.25 17.27 -51.96
C ILE A 195 20.42 17.93 -50.58
N GLY A 196 20.35 19.26 -50.50
CA GLY A 196 20.35 20.01 -49.24
C GLY A 196 19.15 19.67 -48.35
N LEU A 197 17.97 19.53 -48.93
CA LEU A 197 16.75 19.14 -48.24
C LEU A 197 16.87 17.73 -47.65
N GLN A 198 17.36 16.77 -48.44
CA GLN A 198 17.60 15.41 -47.97
C GLN A 198 18.58 15.38 -46.77
N LYS A 199 19.66 16.16 -46.83
CA LYS A 199 20.61 16.28 -45.70
C LYS A 199 19.94 16.83 -44.44
N ALA A 200 19.06 17.82 -44.57
CA ALA A 200 18.30 18.36 -43.44
C ALA A 200 17.34 17.31 -42.84
N GLU A 201 16.68 16.51 -43.68
CA GLU A 201 15.80 15.43 -43.24
C GLU A 201 16.56 14.29 -42.55
N GLU A 202 17.73 13.93 -43.07
CA GLU A 202 18.63 12.97 -42.42
C GLU A 202 19.08 13.49 -41.04
N GLY A 203 19.36 14.79 -40.92
CA GLY A 203 19.63 15.44 -39.63
C GLY A 203 18.49 15.26 -38.61
N ILE A 204 17.23 15.43 -39.04
CA ILE A 204 16.05 15.19 -38.19
C ILE A 204 15.97 13.71 -37.78
N LYS A 205 16.22 12.79 -38.71
CA LYS A 205 16.20 11.34 -38.42
C LYS A 205 17.29 10.93 -37.43
N LEU A 206 18.48 11.50 -37.55
CA LEU A 206 19.58 11.29 -36.60
C LEU A 206 19.22 11.82 -35.22
N ALA A 207 18.67 13.04 -35.12
CA ALA A 207 18.21 13.59 -33.84
C ALA A 207 17.11 12.73 -33.19
N LYS A 208 16.17 12.18 -33.97
CA LYS A 208 15.19 11.20 -33.48
C LYS A 208 15.84 9.89 -33.02
N SER A 209 16.92 9.46 -33.64
CA SER A 209 17.66 8.28 -33.18
C SER A 209 18.30 8.48 -31.80
N GLU A 210 18.70 9.72 -31.47
CA GLU A 210 19.18 10.09 -30.13
C GLU A 210 18.10 9.91 -29.05
N GLU A 211 16.79 9.92 -29.39
CA GLU A 211 15.71 9.62 -28.43
C GLU A 211 15.77 8.18 -27.89
N LYS A 212 16.44 7.24 -28.58
CA LYS A 212 16.68 5.90 -28.01
C LYS A 212 17.50 6.00 -26.72
N THR A 213 18.47 6.92 -26.65
CA THR A 213 19.28 7.15 -25.45
C THR A 213 18.43 7.74 -24.31
N VAL A 214 17.44 8.58 -24.65
CA VAL A 214 16.45 9.12 -23.70
C VAL A 214 15.65 7.97 -23.10
N LYS A 215 15.17 7.04 -23.93
CA LYS A 215 14.41 5.86 -23.47
C LYS A 215 15.23 4.95 -22.56
N GLU A 216 16.53 4.80 -22.84
CA GLU A 216 17.43 4.05 -21.97
C GLU A 216 17.60 4.71 -20.60
N LEU A 217 17.81 6.03 -20.56
CA LEU A 217 17.86 6.79 -19.31
C LEU A 217 16.54 6.74 -18.53
N GLU A 218 15.40 6.80 -19.21
CA GLU A 218 14.08 6.64 -18.59
C GLU A 218 13.94 5.25 -17.94
N ASN A 219 14.43 4.20 -18.60
CA ASN A 219 14.45 2.85 -18.02
C ASN A 219 15.36 2.77 -16.78
N GLN A 220 16.53 3.43 -16.81
CA GLN A 220 17.41 3.51 -15.65
C GLN A 220 16.75 4.25 -14.48
N ILE A 221 16.10 5.39 -14.73
CA ILE A 221 15.32 6.12 -13.73
C ILE A 221 14.23 5.22 -13.16
N LYS A 222 13.45 4.54 -14.01
CA LYS A 222 12.38 3.62 -13.58
C LYS A 222 12.91 2.49 -12.69
N SER A 223 14.08 1.94 -13.01
CA SER A 223 14.76 0.93 -12.18
C SER A 223 15.11 1.48 -10.79
N ILE A 224 15.67 2.69 -10.72
CA ILE A 224 16.00 3.35 -9.45
C ILE A 224 14.72 3.68 -8.66
N THR A 225 13.67 4.18 -9.31
CA THR A 225 12.38 4.45 -8.67
C THR A 225 11.80 3.17 -8.05
N LYS A 226 11.86 2.03 -8.75
CA LYS A 226 11.46 0.73 -8.18
C LYS A 226 12.32 0.33 -6.98
N ASN A 227 13.63 0.58 -7.03
CA ASN A 227 14.52 0.31 -5.90
C ASN A 227 14.15 1.19 -4.68
N ILE A 228 13.89 2.49 -4.89
CA ILE A 228 13.40 3.39 -3.84
C ILE A 228 12.09 2.88 -3.24
N GLN A 229 11.12 2.50 -4.07
CA GLN A 229 9.84 1.94 -3.58
C GLN A 229 10.04 0.68 -2.74
N SER A 230 10.94 -0.22 -3.15
CA SER A 230 11.24 -1.42 -2.38
C SER A 230 11.86 -1.11 -1.01
N LEU A 231 12.71 -0.07 -0.93
CA LEU A 231 13.30 0.38 0.32
C LEU A 231 12.29 1.13 1.19
N GLN A 232 11.35 1.86 0.60
CA GLN A 232 10.25 2.49 1.33
C GLN A 232 9.33 1.45 1.99
N LYS A 233 9.06 0.31 1.33
CA LYS A 233 8.35 -0.80 1.97
C LYS A 233 9.14 -1.38 3.15
N LYS A 234 10.46 -1.52 3.01
CA LYS A 234 11.33 -1.91 4.14
C LYS A 234 11.34 -0.87 5.26
N GLU A 235 11.19 0.41 4.94
CA GLU A 235 11.07 1.50 5.92
C GLU A 235 9.79 1.34 6.74
N GLU A 236 8.66 1.10 6.06
CA GLU A 236 7.37 0.82 6.68
C GLU A 236 7.43 -0.43 7.57
N ASP A 237 8.08 -1.50 7.11
CA ASP A 237 8.32 -2.69 7.93
C ASP A 237 9.08 -2.37 9.21
N ILE A 238 10.14 -1.54 9.15
CA ILE A 238 10.90 -1.14 10.34
C ILE A 238 10.07 -0.24 11.26
N LEU A 239 9.25 0.66 10.71
CA LEU A 239 8.33 1.48 11.52
C LEU A 239 7.33 0.61 12.27
N ASN A 240 6.80 -0.43 11.62
CA ASN A 240 5.93 -1.42 12.27
C ASN A 240 6.66 -2.15 13.39
N LEU A 241 7.91 -2.60 13.17
CA LEU A 241 8.74 -3.20 14.23
C LEU A 241 8.95 -2.23 15.40
N ILE A 242 9.23 -0.95 15.15
CA ILE A 242 9.35 0.06 16.22
C ILE A 242 8.02 0.17 16.98
N SER A 243 6.88 0.15 16.30
CA SER A 243 5.57 0.20 16.96
C SER A 243 5.36 -1.02 17.88
N TYR A 244 5.84 -2.19 17.46
CA TYR A 244 5.73 -3.43 18.22
C TYR A 244 6.68 -3.50 19.43
N THR A 245 7.64 -2.59 19.57
CA THR A 245 8.47 -2.49 20.79
C THR A 245 7.68 -2.03 22.01
N SER A 246 6.46 -1.50 21.82
CA SER A 246 5.54 -1.13 22.89
C SER A 246 4.40 -2.14 22.97
N LEU A 247 4.38 -2.95 24.02
CA LEU A 247 3.33 -3.92 24.26
C LEU A 247 2.10 -3.19 24.83
N LYS A 248 0.95 -3.38 24.18
CA LYS A 248 -0.33 -2.78 24.60
C LYS A 248 -1.34 -3.86 24.97
N SER A 249 -2.23 -3.56 25.92
CA SER A 249 -3.33 -4.47 26.25
C SER A 249 -4.42 -4.45 25.15
N PRO A 250 -4.86 -5.60 24.62
CA PRO A 250 -5.91 -5.65 23.60
C PRO A 250 -7.34 -5.48 24.18
N TYR A 251 -7.52 -5.65 25.48
CA TYR A 251 -8.81 -5.53 26.19
C TYR A 251 -8.63 -4.90 27.58
N ASN A 252 -9.75 -4.50 28.19
CA ASN A 252 -9.79 -4.11 29.60
C ASN A 252 -9.73 -5.37 30.47
N GLY A 253 -8.94 -5.36 31.53
CA GLY A 253 -8.69 -6.57 32.31
C GLY A 253 -7.77 -6.35 33.49
N GLN A 254 -7.42 -7.45 34.15
CA GLN A 254 -6.45 -7.48 35.24
C GLN A 254 -5.26 -8.37 34.87
N ILE A 255 -4.06 -7.97 35.28
CA ILE A 255 -2.86 -8.79 35.08
C ILE A 255 -2.87 -9.95 36.06
N ALA A 256 -3.01 -11.17 35.56
CA ALA A 256 -2.99 -12.38 36.37
C ALA A 256 -1.56 -12.84 36.68
N LYS A 257 -0.64 -12.72 35.72
CA LYS A 257 0.75 -13.16 35.91
C LYS A 257 1.73 -12.37 35.06
N LYS A 258 2.93 -12.16 35.59
CA LYS A 258 4.07 -11.57 34.91
C LYS A 258 5.14 -12.66 34.71
N PHE A 259 5.60 -12.82 33.47
CA PHE A 259 6.54 -13.89 33.11
C PHE A 259 8.00 -13.44 33.02
N VAL A 260 8.25 -12.13 32.93
CA VAL A 260 9.57 -11.55 32.64
C VAL A 260 9.89 -10.37 33.55
N SER A 261 11.18 -10.07 33.69
CA SER A 261 11.67 -8.96 34.51
C SER A 261 12.27 -7.82 33.68
N GLU A 262 12.34 -6.62 34.26
CA GLU A 262 13.06 -5.50 33.65
C GLU A 262 14.54 -5.89 33.47
N GLY A 263 15.10 -5.56 32.31
CA GLY A 263 16.47 -5.92 31.94
C GLY A 263 16.62 -7.30 31.28
N GLU A 264 15.58 -8.13 31.27
CA GLU A 264 15.58 -9.43 30.59
C GLU A 264 15.46 -9.27 29.07
N VAL A 265 16.05 -10.21 28.31
CA VAL A 265 15.99 -10.22 26.84
C VAL A 265 14.91 -11.19 26.40
N VAL A 266 13.90 -10.68 25.71
CA VAL A 266 12.77 -11.47 25.22
C VAL A 266 12.82 -11.71 23.72
N LYS A 267 12.28 -12.85 23.31
CA LYS A 267 12.09 -13.23 21.89
C LYS A 267 10.64 -12.96 21.46
N ALA A 268 10.42 -12.86 20.15
CA ALA A 268 9.08 -12.73 19.60
C ALA A 268 8.20 -13.92 20.02
N GLY A 269 6.99 -13.64 20.50
CA GLY A 269 6.05 -14.65 20.98
C GLY A 269 6.32 -15.18 22.39
N MET A 270 7.41 -14.78 23.05
CA MET A 270 7.64 -15.12 24.46
C MET A 270 6.61 -14.38 25.33
N PRO A 271 5.86 -15.08 26.20
CA PRO A 271 4.84 -14.44 27.04
C PRO A 271 5.48 -13.47 28.03
N VAL A 272 4.87 -12.30 28.18
CA VAL A 272 5.34 -11.21 29.06
C VAL A 272 4.35 -11.02 30.21
N TYR A 273 3.06 -10.92 29.88
CA TYR A 273 1.96 -10.84 30.83
C TYR A 273 0.86 -11.82 30.45
N SER A 274 0.16 -12.36 31.44
CA SER A 274 -1.17 -12.94 31.27
C SER A 274 -2.20 -11.93 31.76
N VAL A 275 -3.19 -11.62 30.92
CA VAL A 275 -4.28 -10.69 31.28
C VAL A 275 -5.60 -11.42 31.21
N VAL A 276 -6.39 -11.29 32.27
CA VAL A 276 -7.78 -11.78 32.34
C VAL A 276 -8.70 -10.63 31.98
N PRO A 277 -9.47 -10.72 30.87
CA PRO A 277 -10.47 -9.73 30.51
C PRO A 277 -11.50 -9.56 31.63
N GLU A 278 -12.00 -8.34 31.75
CA GLU A 278 -13.19 -8.08 32.55
C GLU A 278 -14.42 -8.71 31.86
N ASN A 279 -15.37 -9.22 32.64
CA ASN A 279 -16.62 -9.86 32.21
C ASN A 279 -16.51 -11.24 31.54
N THR A 280 -15.39 -11.95 31.69
CA THR A 280 -15.23 -13.35 31.24
C THR A 280 -15.15 -14.35 32.40
N PHE A 281 -15.62 -13.96 33.59
CA PHE A 281 -15.61 -14.83 34.76
C PHE A 281 -16.88 -15.67 34.80
N TYR A 282 -16.71 -16.98 34.99
CA TYR A 282 -17.79 -17.90 35.27
C TYR A 282 -17.49 -18.68 36.55
N ILE A 283 -18.50 -19.39 37.04
CA ILE A 283 -18.39 -20.16 38.26
C ILE A 283 -18.52 -21.63 37.91
N LEU A 284 -17.43 -22.36 38.08
CA LEU A 284 -17.41 -23.81 37.96
C LEU A 284 -17.87 -24.41 39.29
N VAL A 285 -18.96 -25.17 39.24
CA VAL A 285 -19.53 -25.80 40.43
C VAL A 285 -19.38 -27.31 40.30
N LEU A 286 -18.64 -27.92 41.23
CA LEU A 286 -18.57 -29.37 41.35
C LEU A 286 -19.76 -29.84 42.21
N LEU A 287 -20.75 -30.44 41.54
CA LEU A 287 -21.95 -30.94 42.19
C LEU A 287 -21.93 -32.47 42.25
N GLU A 288 -22.25 -33.03 43.43
CA GLU A 288 -22.43 -34.48 43.59
C GLU A 288 -23.59 -34.97 42.71
N GLU A 289 -23.41 -36.13 42.06
CA GLU A 289 -24.42 -36.72 41.17
C GLU A 289 -25.79 -36.91 41.86
N THR A 290 -25.78 -37.24 43.15
CA THR A 290 -26.98 -37.38 43.99
C THR A 290 -27.80 -36.08 44.07
N LYS A 291 -27.13 -34.92 43.96
CA LYS A 291 -27.69 -33.57 44.05
C LYS A 291 -27.98 -32.95 42.68
N LEU A 292 -27.60 -33.60 41.57
CA LEU A 292 -27.85 -33.14 40.20
C LEU A 292 -29.32 -33.27 39.78
N LYS A 293 -30.10 -34.09 40.49
CA LYS A 293 -31.54 -34.33 40.20
C LYS A 293 -32.31 -33.00 40.19
N GLY A 294 -32.89 -32.66 39.05
CA GLY A 294 -33.70 -31.44 38.87
C GLY A 294 -32.91 -30.20 38.42
N VAL A 295 -31.58 -30.28 38.34
CA VAL A 295 -30.73 -29.20 37.78
C VAL A 295 -30.79 -29.25 36.26
N LYS A 296 -31.12 -28.13 35.63
CA LYS A 296 -31.19 -27.96 34.17
C LYS A 296 -30.53 -26.65 33.76
N VAL A 297 -30.06 -26.59 32.52
CA VAL A 297 -29.64 -25.35 31.87
C VAL A 297 -30.78 -24.32 31.96
N GLY A 298 -30.45 -23.10 32.36
CA GLY A 298 -31.39 -22.00 32.60
C GLY A 298 -31.90 -21.88 34.04
N ASN A 299 -31.61 -22.85 34.93
CA ASN A 299 -31.99 -22.72 36.35
C ASN A 299 -31.27 -21.54 37.01
N LYS A 300 -31.98 -20.79 37.86
CA LYS A 300 -31.40 -19.67 38.60
C LYS A 300 -30.53 -20.17 39.75
N VAL A 301 -29.36 -19.57 39.93
CA VAL A 301 -28.45 -19.86 41.03
C VAL A 301 -28.20 -18.61 41.87
N ASN A 302 -28.11 -18.80 43.18
CA ASN A 302 -27.66 -17.78 44.12
C ASN A 302 -26.25 -18.16 44.56
N ILE A 303 -25.31 -17.25 44.35
CA ILE A 303 -23.90 -17.44 44.64
C ILE A 303 -23.51 -16.49 45.77
N LYS A 304 -22.82 -17.04 46.77
CA LYS A 304 -22.18 -16.28 47.83
C LYS A 304 -20.68 -16.57 47.76
N ILE A 305 -19.87 -15.52 47.70
CA ILE A 305 -18.40 -15.62 47.66
C ILE A 305 -17.87 -15.11 48.99
N ASP A 306 -16.99 -15.88 49.62
CA ASP A 306 -16.46 -15.53 50.95
C ASP A 306 -15.65 -14.23 50.96
N ALA A 307 -14.97 -13.93 49.86
CA ALA A 307 -14.25 -12.67 49.66
C ALA A 307 -15.17 -11.43 49.69
N TYR A 308 -16.47 -11.60 49.43
CA TYR A 308 -17.47 -10.53 49.44
C TYR A 308 -18.75 -10.95 50.21
N PRO A 309 -18.70 -10.98 51.57
CA PRO A 309 -19.78 -11.54 52.40
C PRO A 309 -21.14 -10.85 52.24
N ASP A 310 -21.12 -9.55 51.93
CA ASP A 310 -22.31 -8.70 51.85
C ASP A 310 -22.95 -8.67 50.45
N THR A 311 -22.26 -9.21 49.45
CA THR A 311 -22.78 -9.24 48.07
C THR A 311 -23.35 -10.61 47.74
N LYS A 312 -24.60 -10.62 47.23
CA LYS A 312 -25.25 -11.82 46.70
C LYS A 312 -25.22 -11.78 45.18
N PHE A 313 -24.47 -12.68 44.57
CA PHE A 313 -24.44 -12.84 43.13
C PHE A 313 -25.59 -13.73 42.69
N ARG A 314 -26.17 -13.43 41.52
CA ARG A 314 -27.21 -14.24 40.89
C ARG A 314 -26.72 -14.62 39.50
N GLY A 315 -26.92 -15.88 39.14
CA GLY A 315 -26.55 -16.40 37.83
C GLY A 315 -27.61 -17.36 37.30
N VAL A 316 -27.31 -17.95 36.15
CA VAL A 316 -28.07 -19.06 35.57
C VAL A 316 -27.12 -20.18 35.22
N VAL A 317 -27.60 -21.43 35.25
CA VAL A 317 -26.84 -22.57 34.76
C VAL A 317 -26.72 -22.45 33.24
N GLU A 318 -25.51 -22.23 32.74
CA GLU A 318 -25.23 -22.09 31.30
C GLU A 318 -25.05 -23.46 30.63
N GLU A 319 -24.20 -24.31 31.22
CA GLU A 319 -23.89 -25.64 30.70
C GLU A 319 -23.77 -26.65 31.85
N ILE A 320 -24.07 -27.93 31.54
CA ILE A 320 -23.83 -29.06 32.45
C ILE A 320 -22.88 -30.01 31.73
N ASN A 321 -21.64 -30.09 32.20
CA ASN A 321 -20.63 -30.95 31.60
C ASN A 321 -21.05 -32.43 31.75
N PRO A 322 -21.08 -33.21 30.64
CA PRO A 322 -21.55 -34.60 30.65
C PRO A 322 -20.56 -35.58 31.30
N ALA A 323 -19.39 -35.11 31.74
CA ALA A 323 -18.31 -35.94 32.24
C ALA A 323 -17.95 -35.58 33.68
N THR A 324 -17.76 -36.59 34.52
CA THR A 324 -17.38 -36.46 35.92
C THR A 324 -15.95 -35.92 36.03
N ALA A 325 -15.70 -35.03 37.01
CA ALA A 325 -14.38 -34.41 37.25
C ALA A 325 -13.23 -35.42 37.38
N ALA A 326 -13.51 -36.67 37.78
CA ALA A 326 -12.53 -37.75 37.89
C ALA A 326 -11.93 -38.23 36.54
N LYS A 327 -12.48 -37.83 35.38
CA LYS A 327 -12.01 -38.29 34.07
C LYS A 327 -11.02 -37.34 33.38
N PHE A 328 -10.81 -36.14 33.93
CA PHE A 328 -9.94 -35.09 33.36
C PHE A 328 -8.81 -34.63 34.31
N ALA A 329 -8.64 -35.27 35.46
CA ALA A 329 -7.60 -34.97 36.45
C ALA A 329 -6.28 -35.69 36.14
#